data_AF-A0A9P5X6R5-F1
#
_entry.id   AF-A0A9P5X6R5-F1
#
_cell.length_a   1.000
_cell.length_b   1.000
_cell.length_c   1.000
_cell.angle_alpha   90.00
_cell.angle_beta   90.00
_cell.angle_gamma   90.00
#
_symmetry.space_group_name_H-M   'P 1'
#
loop_
_entity.id
_entity.type
_entity.pdbx_description
1 polymer ?
#
loop_
_entity_poly.entity_id
_entity_poly.type
_entity_poly.pdbx_seq_one_letter_code
_entity_poly.pdbx_strand_id
1 'polypeptide(L)'
;MAINRSSSSTSALASNRGPSNSSTSHSRSNATTTGKRRGIISQNSKPKKPAPRQGYYGRPKCPIGTMFASRKECSVAGVHYPLIAGISCSTSASRSDIDPGAFSIVLSGGYEDDVDDGYTILYTGAGGQSNTSVEPTTSTSTTHQPGSQVENQSIKHYFNHALRLNLQTEHPVRVVRGFKNKSEWAPTEGYRYDGLYRVVKCKIIIGKSGHQVCLFQLERLPNQRPLEDLPKSLSD
;
A
#
# COMPACT_ATOMS: atom_id res chain seq x y z
N MET A 1 1.61 44.13 -23.96
CA MET A 1 0.39 44.55 -24.68
C MET A 1 0.64 44.42 -26.16
N ALA A 2 0.07 43.40 -26.81
CA ALA A 2 -0.15 43.36 -28.25
C ALA A 2 -1.25 42.33 -28.52
N ILE A 3 -2.19 42.76 -29.34
CA ILE A 3 -3.51 42.20 -29.67
C ILE A 3 -3.50 41.93 -31.18
N ASN A 4 -4.05 40.79 -31.63
CA ASN A 4 -4.85 40.62 -32.87
C ASN A 4 -5.17 39.12 -33.06
N ARG A 5 -6.44 38.67 -33.08
CA ARG A 5 -7.49 38.77 -34.14
C ARG A 5 -7.05 38.04 -35.42
N SER A 6 -7.57 36.85 -35.78
CA SER A 6 -8.95 36.40 -36.17
C SER A 6 -9.09 36.28 -37.70
N SER A 7 -9.54 35.12 -38.20
CA SER A 7 -10.37 34.85 -39.41
C SER A 7 -9.98 33.48 -40.04
N SER A 8 -10.81 32.44 -40.11
CA SER A 8 -12.05 32.20 -40.90
C SER A 8 -11.82 31.89 -42.39
N SER A 9 -12.20 30.67 -42.83
CA SER A 9 -12.63 30.32 -44.21
C SER A 9 -13.11 28.85 -44.25
N THR A 10 -14.43 28.56 -44.37
CA THR A 10 -15.16 28.05 -45.58
C THR A 10 -14.69 26.67 -46.07
N SER A 11 -15.46 25.66 -46.52
CA SER A 11 -16.83 25.39 -47.02
C SER A 11 -16.84 23.85 -47.29
N ALA A 12 -17.91 23.04 -47.33
CA ALA A 12 -19.00 23.00 -48.30
C ALA A 12 -19.90 21.76 -48.04
N LEU A 13 -21.14 21.83 -48.54
CA LEU A 13 -22.22 20.82 -48.54
C LEU A 13 -21.94 19.58 -49.41
N ALA A 14 -22.55 18.44 -49.08
CA ALA A 14 -23.28 17.60 -50.04
C ALA A 14 -24.30 16.67 -49.33
N SER A 15 -25.41 16.43 -50.01
CA SER A 15 -26.70 15.90 -49.54
C SER A 15 -27.13 14.65 -50.32
N ASN A 16 -27.85 13.70 -49.68
CA ASN A 16 -29.09 13.04 -50.17
C ASN A 16 -29.51 11.86 -49.25
N ARG A 17 -30.71 11.91 -48.63
CA ARG A 17 -31.98 11.19 -48.98
C ARG A 17 -31.82 9.65 -48.96
N GLY A 18 -32.34 8.88 -47.99
CA GLY A 18 -33.75 8.56 -47.63
C GLY A 18 -34.10 7.12 -48.10
N PRO A 19 -35.21 6.43 -47.71
CA PRO A 19 -36.23 6.75 -46.70
C PRO A 19 -36.71 5.56 -45.80
N SER A 20 -37.33 5.94 -44.67
CA SER A 20 -38.59 5.48 -44.03
C SER A 20 -39.08 4.01 -44.07
N ASN A 21 -39.54 3.50 -42.91
CA ASN A 21 -40.95 3.15 -42.72
C ASN A 21 -41.34 3.00 -41.23
N SER A 22 -42.62 3.25 -40.99
CA SER A 22 -43.28 3.68 -39.76
C SER A 22 -44.20 2.61 -39.15
N SER A 23 -44.63 2.89 -37.91
CA SER A 23 -45.95 2.57 -37.30
C SER A 23 -46.26 1.08 -37.02
N THR A 24 -46.92 0.67 -35.93
CA THR A 24 -48.00 1.30 -35.15
C THR A 24 -48.19 0.58 -33.81
N SER A 25 -48.66 1.30 -32.81
CA SER A 25 -49.20 0.84 -31.52
C SER A 25 -50.53 0.07 -31.65
N HIS A 26 -50.92 -0.71 -30.63
CA HIS A 26 -52.20 -0.60 -29.88
C HIS A 26 -52.34 -1.67 -28.78
N SER A 27 -52.96 -1.26 -27.69
CA SER A 27 -53.26 -1.91 -26.41
C SER A 27 -54.41 -2.96 -26.43
N ARG A 28 -54.43 -3.90 -25.47
CA ARG A 28 -55.58 -4.24 -24.58
C ARG A 28 -55.31 -5.43 -23.63
N SER A 29 -56.07 -5.46 -22.54
CA SER A 29 -55.96 -6.25 -21.29
C SER A 29 -56.78 -7.56 -21.26
N ASN A 30 -56.39 -8.56 -20.43
CA ASN A 30 -57.18 -9.13 -19.30
C ASN A 30 -56.68 -10.51 -18.77
N ALA A 31 -56.67 -10.60 -17.44
CA ALA A 31 -57.03 -11.69 -16.51
C ALA A 31 -56.46 -13.14 -16.60
N THR A 32 -55.75 -13.48 -15.51
CA THR A 32 -55.84 -14.69 -14.63
C THR A 32 -55.86 -16.10 -15.23
N THR A 33 -54.83 -16.93 -14.92
CA THR A 33 -54.98 -18.32 -14.44
C THR A 33 -53.71 -18.81 -13.73
N THR A 34 -53.93 -19.42 -12.58
CA THR A 34 -53.05 -20.16 -11.67
C THR A 34 -52.20 -21.26 -12.31
N GLY A 35 -50.91 -21.33 -11.93
CA GLY A 35 -50.04 -22.48 -12.22
C GLY A 35 -48.72 -22.42 -11.46
N LYS A 36 -48.63 -23.14 -10.33
CA LYS A 36 -47.44 -23.34 -9.49
C LYS A 36 -46.22 -23.73 -10.35
N ARG A 37 -45.25 -22.82 -10.52
CA ARG A 37 -43.87 -23.18 -10.86
C ARG A 37 -43.03 -23.12 -9.58
N ARG A 38 -42.66 -24.30 -9.08
CA ARG A 38 -41.65 -24.45 -8.03
C ARG A 38 -40.32 -23.92 -8.58
N GLY A 39 -39.97 -22.69 -8.23
CA GLY A 39 -38.65 -22.14 -8.47
C GLY A 39 -37.63 -22.88 -7.60
N ILE A 40 -36.70 -23.57 -8.23
CA ILE A 40 -35.51 -24.13 -7.59
C ILE A 40 -34.66 -22.93 -7.13
N ILE A 41 -34.68 -22.65 -5.83
CA ILE A 41 -33.78 -21.67 -5.21
C ILE A 41 -32.40 -22.35 -5.11
N SER A 42 -31.58 -22.19 -6.15
CA SER A 42 -30.14 -22.41 -6.04
C SER A 42 -29.50 -21.13 -5.53
N GLN A 43 -29.48 -20.95 -4.21
CA GLN A 43 -28.72 -19.90 -3.54
C GLN A 43 -27.43 -20.51 -2.99
N ASN A 44 -26.54 -20.92 -3.89
CA ASN A 44 -25.13 -21.12 -3.53
C ASN A 44 -24.35 -19.88 -3.97
N SER A 45 -24.71 -18.72 -3.41
CA SER A 45 -23.95 -17.50 -3.60
C SER A 45 -22.71 -17.57 -2.71
N LYS A 46 -21.57 -17.91 -3.32
CA LYS A 46 -20.26 -17.77 -2.68
C LYS A 46 -20.20 -16.37 -2.06
N PRO A 47 -19.73 -16.21 -0.81
CA PRO A 47 -19.62 -14.89 -0.20
C PRO A 47 -18.82 -13.98 -1.14
N LYS A 48 -19.42 -12.86 -1.55
CA LYS A 48 -18.73 -11.85 -2.37
C LYS A 48 -17.44 -11.49 -1.64
N LYS A 49 -16.30 -11.65 -2.32
CA LYS A 49 -15.01 -11.20 -1.78
C LYS A 49 -15.21 -9.74 -1.33
N PRO A 50 -14.84 -9.38 -0.09
CA PRO A 50 -14.93 -7.99 0.34
C PRO A 50 -14.14 -7.13 -0.65
N ALA A 51 -14.64 -5.92 -0.93
CA ALA A 51 -13.94 -4.98 -1.78
C ALA A 51 -12.48 -4.85 -1.29
N PRO A 52 -11.50 -4.78 -2.21
CA PRO A 52 -10.10 -4.67 -1.81
C PRO A 52 -9.94 -3.49 -0.86
N ARG A 53 -9.42 -3.76 0.34
CA ARG A 53 -9.20 -2.75 1.37
C ARG A 53 -8.27 -1.69 0.79
N GLN A 54 -8.75 -0.45 0.73
CA GLN A 54 -8.12 0.61 -0.04
C GLN A 54 -7.09 1.35 0.82
N GLY A 55 -5.85 1.43 0.33
CA GLY A 55 -4.81 2.24 0.96
C GLY A 55 -5.13 3.74 0.88
N TYR A 56 -4.69 4.50 1.88
CA TYR A 56 -4.90 5.94 2.00
C TYR A 56 -3.72 6.58 2.75
N TYR A 57 -3.49 7.88 2.55
CA TYR A 57 -2.49 8.67 3.28
C TYR A 57 -3.04 9.25 4.58
N GLY A 58 -2.13 9.62 5.48
CA GLY A 58 -2.47 10.32 6.70
C GLY A 58 -2.90 9.41 7.85
N ARG A 59 -3.61 10.01 8.82
CA ARG A 59 -3.88 9.39 10.12
C ARG A 59 -4.97 8.31 10.01
N PRO A 60 -4.75 7.12 10.58
CA PRO A 60 -5.80 6.13 10.70
C PRO A 60 -6.83 6.54 11.76
N LYS A 61 -7.91 5.76 11.88
CA LYS A 61 -8.95 6.00 12.89
C LYS A 61 -8.48 5.79 14.33
N CYS A 62 -7.40 5.03 14.53
CA CYS A 62 -6.84 4.77 15.86
C CYS A 62 -5.80 5.84 16.24
N PRO A 63 -5.68 6.19 17.53
CA PRO A 63 -4.69 7.15 18.02
C PRO A 63 -3.26 6.63 17.90
N ILE A 64 -2.30 7.56 17.94
CA ILE A 64 -0.88 7.22 18.06
C ILE A 64 -0.65 6.54 19.42
N GLY A 65 0.13 5.45 19.41
CA GLY A 65 0.37 4.58 20.55
C GLY A 65 -0.59 3.39 20.63
N THR A 66 -1.58 3.26 19.74
CA THR A 66 -2.42 2.04 19.72
C THR A 66 -1.55 0.81 19.50
N MET A 67 -1.71 -0.14 20.41
CA MET A 67 -1.09 -1.46 20.38
C MET A 67 -1.98 -2.48 19.66
N PHE A 68 -1.35 -3.44 19.00
CA PHE A 68 -1.98 -4.53 18.27
C PHE A 68 -1.23 -5.82 18.56
N ALA A 69 -1.94 -6.91 18.83
CA ALA A 69 -1.30 -8.19 19.08
C ALA A 69 -0.69 -8.81 17.80
N SER A 70 -1.15 -8.38 16.61
CA SER A 70 -0.71 -8.98 15.35
C SER A 70 -0.76 -8.05 14.13
N ARG A 71 -0.05 -8.44 13.06
CA ARG A 71 -0.18 -7.84 11.72
C ARG A 71 -1.60 -7.89 11.17
N LYS A 72 -2.38 -8.91 11.56
CA LYS A 72 -3.79 -9.03 11.17
C LYS A 72 -4.63 -7.90 11.80
N GLU A 73 -4.38 -7.59 13.06
CA GLU A 73 -5.06 -6.48 13.75
C GLU A 73 -4.64 -5.12 13.17
N CYS A 74 -3.36 -4.92 12.86
CA CYS A 74 -2.90 -3.72 12.14
C CYS A 74 -3.67 -3.53 10.81
N SER A 75 -3.92 -4.63 10.09
CA SER A 75 -4.66 -4.63 8.83
C SER A 75 -6.16 -4.37 9.01
N VAL A 76 -6.77 -4.94 10.05
CA VAL A 76 -8.18 -4.69 10.40
C VAL A 76 -8.40 -3.24 10.83
N ALA A 77 -7.48 -2.68 11.62
CA ALA A 77 -7.51 -1.27 12.04
C ALA A 77 -7.20 -0.28 10.90
N GLY A 78 -6.70 -0.78 9.75
CA GLY A 78 -6.37 0.05 8.60
C GLY A 78 -5.10 0.89 8.78
N VAL A 79 -4.24 0.53 9.74
CA VAL A 79 -2.93 1.18 9.92
C VAL A 79 -1.92 0.65 8.92
N HIS A 80 -1.89 -0.68 8.72
CA HIS A 80 -1.01 -1.34 7.76
C HIS A 80 -1.69 -2.60 7.18
N TYR A 81 -2.08 -2.56 5.91
CA TYR A 81 -2.90 -3.62 5.32
C TYR A 81 -2.18 -4.96 5.05
N PRO A 82 -0.95 -4.98 4.49
CA PRO A 82 -0.25 -6.24 4.23
C PRO A 82 -0.01 -7.04 5.51
N LEU A 83 -0.12 -8.36 5.43
CA LEU A 83 0.14 -9.24 6.58
C LEU A 83 1.62 -9.63 6.70
N ILE A 84 2.35 -9.62 5.58
CA ILE A 84 3.75 -10.04 5.51
C ILE A 84 4.62 -8.84 5.15
N ALA A 85 4.39 -8.23 3.98
CA ALA A 85 5.23 -7.16 3.46
C ALA A 85 5.39 -5.98 4.43
N GLY A 86 6.62 -5.48 4.55
CA GLY A 86 6.94 -4.33 5.40
C GLY A 86 6.35 -3.02 4.90
N ILE A 87 6.12 -2.88 3.59
CA ILE A 87 5.60 -1.66 2.96
C ILE A 87 4.18 -1.91 2.44
N SER A 88 3.27 -0.98 2.71
CA SER A 88 1.93 -0.92 2.12
C SER A 88 1.88 0.24 1.15
N CYS A 89 1.57 -0.01 -0.12
CA CYS A 89 1.62 1.04 -1.15
C CYS A 89 0.60 0.85 -2.27
N SER A 90 0.45 1.88 -3.09
CA SER A 90 -0.11 1.82 -4.44
C SER A 90 0.91 2.41 -5.40
N THR A 91 1.25 1.68 -6.48
CA THR A 91 2.11 2.20 -7.55
C THR A 91 1.37 2.44 -8.86
N SER A 92 0.09 2.04 -8.93
CA SER A 92 -0.70 2.20 -10.14
C SER A 92 -1.33 3.59 -10.20
N ALA A 93 -0.96 4.35 -11.23
CA ALA A 93 -1.71 5.53 -11.65
C ALA A 93 -3.12 5.21 -12.18
N SER A 94 -3.48 3.93 -12.37
CA SER A 94 -4.83 3.54 -12.79
C SER A 94 -5.90 3.81 -11.73
N ARG A 95 -5.49 4.17 -10.52
CA ARG A 95 -6.37 4.73 -9.50
C ARG A 95 -6.27 6.25 -9.58
N SER A 96 -7.23 6.88 -10.24
CA SER A 96 -7.31 8.34 -10.36
C SER A 96 -7.68 9.04 -9.05
N ASP A 97 -8.14 8.29 -8.05
CA ASP A 97 -8.62 8.82 -6.77
C ASP A 97 -7.53 8.91 -5.69
N ILE A 98 -6.34 8.35 -5.92
CA ILE A 98 -5.26 8.41 -4.95
C ILE A 98 -3.89 8.47 -5.62
N ASP A 99 -3.06 9.41 -5.18
CA ASP A 99 -1.69 9.53 -5.66
C ASP A 99 -0.88 8.26 -5.36
N PRO A 100 -0.03 7.81 -6.29
CA PRO A 100 0.83 6.66 -6.06
C PRO A 100 1.91 6.97 -5.01
N GLY A 101 2.22 5.96 -4.20
CA GLY A 101 3.17 6.07 -3.09
C GLY A 101 2.91 5.02 -2.01
N ALA A 102 3.76 5.03 -0.98
CA ALA A 102 3.65 4.22 0.21
C ALA A 102 2.78 4.89 1.26
N PHE A 103 1.86 4.11 1.83
CA PHE A 103 0.91 4.55 2.85
C PHE A 103 1.40 4.27 4.27
N SER A 104 2.10 3.14 4.45
CA SER A 104 2.60 2.71 5.75
C SER A 104 3.77 1.76 5.63
N ILE A 105 4.63 1.77 6.65
CA ILE A 105 5.75 0.83 6.82
C ILE A 105 5.69 0.15 8.19
N VAL A 106 6.33 -1.01 8.27
CA VAL A 106 6.52 -1.78 9.50
C VAL A 106 8.01 -1.99 9.74
N LEU A 107 8.49 -1.58 10.91
CA LEU A 107 9.80 -1.94 11.47
C LEU A 107 9.64 -3.21 12.32
N SER A 108 10.26 -4.31 11.94
CA SER A 108 10.13 -5.60 12.67
C SER A 108 11.43 -6.40 12.69
N GLY A 109 12.58 -5.74 12.52
CA GLY A 109 13.90 -6.37 12.57
C GLY A 109 14.16 -7.36 11.42
N GLY A 110 13.50 -7.15 10.27
CA GLY A 110 13.60 -8.03 9.12
C GLY A 110 14.76 -7.71 8.18
N TYR A 111 15.41 -6.57 8.34
CA TYR A 111 16.57 -6.13 7.56
C TYR A 111 17.68 -5.72 8.51
N GLU A 112 18.89 -6.22 8.26
CA GLU A 112 20.07 -5.94 9.07
C GLU A 112 20.54 -4.48 8.96
N ASP A 113 20.17 -3.80 7.87
CA ASP A 113 20.59 -2.43 7.55
C ASP A 113 19.65 -1.35 8.12
N ASP A 114 18.53 -1.74 8.76
CA ASP A 114 17.63 -0.80 9.43
C ASP A 114 18.35 -0.11 10.61
N VAL A 115 18.14 1.20 10.74
CA VAL A 115 18.51 2.00 11.92
C VAL A 115 17.28 2.76 12.39
N ASP A 116 16.96 2.64 13.67
CA ASP A 116 15.76 3.23 14.25
C ASP A 116 16.12 4.06 15.48
N ASP A 117 16.24 5.37 15.27
CA ASP A 117 16.54 6.40 16.27
C ASP A 117 15.25 7.11 16.73
N GLY A 118 14.10 6.44 16.64
CA GLY A 118 12.82 6.97 17.09
C GLY A 118 12.26 8.00 16.11
N TYR A 119 12.67 9.26 16.27
CA TYR A 119 12.21 10.38 15.43
C TYR A 119 12.79 10.34 14.01
N THR A 120 13.92 9.67 13.84
CA THR A 120 14.56 9.43 12.54
C THR A 120 14.71 7.94 12.33
N ILE A 121 14.43 7.48 11.12
CA ILE A 121 14.55 6.08 10.74
C ILE A 121 15.35 6.01 9.43
N LEU A 122 16.33 5.12 9.37
CA LEU A 122 16.91 4.64 8.12
C LEU A 122 16.27 3.28 7.82
N TYR A 123 15.34 3.27 6.88
CA TYR A 123 14.56 2.09 6.51
C TYR A 123 15.11 1.44 5.24
N THR A 124 15.35 0.14 5.31
CA THR A 124 15.83 -0.66 4.19
C THR A 124 14.67 -1.00 3.27
N GLY A 125 14.87 -0.83 1.97
CA GLY A 125 13.94 -1.23 0.93
C GLY A 125 13.73 -2.74 0.88
N ALA A 126 12.75 -3.15 0.10
CA ALA A 126 12.44 -4.56 -0.12
C ALA A 126 13.24 -5.17 -1.28
N GLY A 127 13.39 -6.49 -1.23
CA GLY A 127 13.94 -7.33 -2.31
C GLY A 127 15.31 -7.92 -1.98
N GLY A 128 15.71 -8.93 -2.74
CA GLY A 128 17.04 -9.55 -2.67
C GLY A 128 17.34 -10.32 -1.37
N GLN A 129 16.32 -10.71 -0.59
CA GLN A 129 16.48 -11.56 0.57
C GLN A 129 16.21 -13.03 0.24
N SER A 130 16.93 -13.94 0.91
CA SER A 130 16.67 -15.38 0.82
C SER A 130 15.35 -15.75 1.50
N ASN A 131 14.58 -16.62 0.84
CA ASN A 131 13.35 -17.21 1.38
C ASN A 131 13.56 -18.62 1.96
N THR A 132 14.76 -19.20 1.82
CA THR A 132 15.06 -20.56 2.26
C THR A 132 15.97 -20.56 3.48
N SER A 133 15.63 -21.39 4.46
CA SER A 133 16.59 -21.93 5.42
C SER A 133 17.13 -23.22 4.81
N VAL A 134 18.24 -23.15 4.09
CA VAL A 134 18.89 -24.37 3.62
C VAL A 134 19.81 -24.84 4.73
N GLU A 135 19.53 -26.01 5.29
CA GLU A 135 20.48 -26.74 6.14
C GLU A 135 21.66 -27.21 5.26
N PRO A 136 22.91 -27.14 5.72
CA PRO A 136 24.06 -27.43 4.87
C PRO A 136 24.10 -28.94 4.55
N THR A 137 23.65 -29.32 3.36
CA THR A 137 23.69 -30.72 2.89
C THR A 137 24.96 -31.05 2.11
N THR A 138 25.84 -30.07 1.85
CA THR A 138 27.14 -30.30 1.22
C THR A 138 28.10 -29.13 1.48
N SER A 139 29.40 -29.42 1.53
CA SER A 139 30.51 -28.51 1.89
C SER A 139 30.67 -27.25 1.01
N THR A 140 29.82 -27.07 0.00
CA THR A 140 29.85 -25.99 -0.99
C THR A 140 28.57 -25.13 -1.00
N SER A 141 27.59 -25.42 -0.14
CA SER A 141 26.36 -24.63 -0.04
C SER A 141 26.50 -23.53 1.01
N THR A 142 26.52 -22.27 0.58
CA THR A 142 26.43 -21.12 1.50
C THR A 142 25.03 -21.11 2.10
N THR A 143 24.90 -21.49 3.36
CA THR A 143 23.62 -21.50 4.07
C THR A 143 23.28 -20.08 4.51
N HIS A 144 22.20 -19.53 3.94
CA HIS A 144 21.68 -18.23 4.34
C HIS A 144 20.47 -18.40 5.25
N GLN A 145 20.41 -17.60 6.31
CA GLN A 145 19.21 -17.53 7.14
C GLN A 145 18.09 -16.86 6.35
N PRO A 146 16.82 -17.27 6.50
CA PRO A 146 15.69 -16.56 5.91
C PRO A 146 15.72 -15.08 6.29
N GLY A 147 15.58 -14.20 5.29
CA GLY A 147 15.70 -12.76 5.49
C GLY A 147 17.13 -12.21 5.33
N SER A 148 18.16 -13.05 5.14
CA SER A 148 19.49 -12.55 4.79
C SER A 148 19.47 -11.91 3.41
N GLN A 149 20.11 -10.75 3.23
CA GLN A 149 20.32 -10.16 1.92
C GLN A 149 21.33 -11.00 1.11
N VAL A 150 20.93 -11.48 -0.07
CA VAL A 150 21.72 -12.36 -0.95
C VAL A 150 21.86 -11.83 -2.38
N GLU A 151 21.14 -10.75 -2.71
CA GLU A 151 21.18 -10.10 -4.02
C GLU A 151 21.05 -8.58 -3.88
N ASN A 152 21.39 -7.84 -4.94
CA ASN A 152 21.20 -6.39 -4.98
C ASN A 152 19.71 -6.02 -5.03
N GLN A 153 19.29 -5.10 -4.16
CA GLN A 153 17.99 -4.46 -4.26
C GLN A 153 17.93 -3.52 -5.46
N SER A 154 16.71 -3.22 -5.91
CA SER A 154 16.46 -2.29 -7.01
C SER A 154 15.49 -1.19 -6.59
N ILE A 155 15.80 0.05 -6.95
CA ILE A 155 14.88 1.18 -6.77
C ILE A 155 13.62 1.07 -7.66
N LYS A 156 13.67 0.22 -8.70
CA LYS A 156 12.53 -0.10 -9.56
C LYS A 156 11.61 -1.15 -8.93
N HIS A 157 12.04 -1.83 -7.86
CA HIS A 157 11.17 -2.73 -7.11
C HIS A 157 9.94 -1.93 -6.63
N TYR A 158 8.75 -2.49 -6.77
CA TYR A 158 7.50 -1.73 -6.62
C TYR A 158 7.38 -1.03 -5.26
N PHE A 159 7.78 -1.70 -4.18
CA PHE A 159 7.78 -1.09 -2.85
C PHE A 159 8.79 0.07 -2.70
N ASN A 160 9.98 -0.09 -3.27
CA ASN A 160 11.06 0.91 -3.16
C ASN A 160 10.71 2.13 -4.01
N HIS A 161 10.13 1.89 -5.19
CA HIS A 161 9.60 2.93 -6.05
C HIS A 161 8.52 3.74 -5.34
N ALA A 162 7.60 3.07 -4.62
CA ALA A 162 6.54 3.75 -3.86
C ALA A 162 7.11 4.69 -2.79
N LEU A 163 8.07 4.25 -1.98
CA LEU A 163 8.74 5.13 -1.00
C LEU A 163 9.51 6.28 -1.67
N ARG A 164 10.11 6.04 -2.84
CA ARG A 164 10.74 7.10 -3.63
C ARG A 164 9.74 8.15 -4.09
N LEU A 165 8.50 7.76 -4.39
CA LEU A 165 7.44 8.72 -4.72
C LEU A 165 7.08 9.60 -3.52
N ASN A 166 7.01 9.05 -2.30
CA ASN A 166 6.79 9.87 -1.09
C ASN A 166 7.86 10.94 -0.87
N LEU A 167 9.09 10.72 -1.31
CA LEU A 167 10.14 11.76 -1.28
C LEU A 167 9.79 12.95 -2.19
N GLN A 168 9.08 12.70 -3.29
CA GLN A 168 8.72 13.74 -4.27
C GLN A 168 7.40 14.41 -3.94
N THR A 169 6.43 13.65 -3.42
CA THR A 169 5.07 14.12 -3.12
C THR A 169 4.91 14.62 -1.70
N GLU A 170 5.88 14.35 -0.83
CA GLU A 170 5.86 14.63 0.62
C GLU A 170 4.69 13.95 1.36
N HIS A 171 4.01 13.00 0.72
CA HIS A 171 2.90 12.28 1.33
C HIS A 171 3.37 11.54 2.59
N PRO A 172 2.63 11.65 3.71
CA PRO A 172 3.04 11.06 4.97
C PRO A 172 2.90 9.54 4.96
N VAL A 173 3.84 8.88 5.62
CA VAL A 173 3.91 7.43 5.80
C VAL A 173 3.59 7.11 7.25
N ARG A 174 2.61 6.23 7.50
CA ARG A 174 2.38 5.69 8.85
C ARG A 174 3.50 4.72 9.22
N VAL A 175 4.05 4.84 10.42
CA VAL A 175 5.05 3.91 10.94
C VAL A 175 4.42 3.02 12.00
N VAL A 176 4.65 1.72 11.86
CA VAL A 176 4.32 0.71 12.87
C VAL A 176 5.61 0.04 13.33
N ARG A 177 5.87 0.02 14.63
CA ARG A 177 6.98 -0.74 15.22
C ARG A 177 6.48 -2.07 15.76
N GLY A 178 7.17 -3.16 15.48
CA GLY A 178 6.88 -4.49 16.00
C GLY A 178 7.96 -4.97 16.96
N PHE A 179 7.59 -5.83 17.90
CA PHE A 179 8.45 -6.29 19.00
C PHE A 179 9.76 -7.00 18.59
N LYS A 180 9.83 -7.50 17.36
CA LYS A 180 11.05 -8.13 16.82
C LYS A 180 12.11 -7.11 16.39
N ASN A 181 11.74 -5.84 16.29
CA ASN A 181 12.69 -4.76 16.08
C ASN A 181 13.55 -4.61 17.34
N LYS A 182 14.88 -4.65 17.21
CA LYS A 182 15.81 -4.61 18.36
C LYS A 182 16.09 -3.19 18.89
N SER A 183 15.38 -2.19 18.37
CA SER A 183 15.51 -0.80 18.81
C SER A 183 14.84 -0.56 20.16
N GLU A 184 15.37 0.37 20.96
CA GLU A 184 14.77 0.83 22.21
C GLU A 184 13.37 1.45 22.04
N TRP A 185 13.07 1.89 20.81
CA TRP A 185 11.80 2.47 20.43
C TRP A 185 10.74 1.41 20.11
N ALA A 186 11.12 0.14 19.96
CA ALA A 186 10.18 -0.94 19.71
C ALA A 186 9.31 -1.23 20.95
N PRO A 187 8.05 -1.66 20.77
CA PRO A 187 7.28 -2.22 21.88
C PRO A 187 7.91 -3.54 22.34
N THR A 188 7.67 -3.94 23.60
CA THR A 188 8.15 -5.22 24.14
C THR A 188 7.35 -6.40 23.61
N GLU A 189 6.12 -6.16 23.13
CA GLU A 189 5.25 -7.15 22.52
C GLU A 189 4.36 -6.55 21.42
N GLY A 190 3.85 -7.41 20.53
CA GLY A 190 2.94 -7.00 19.47
C GLY A 190 3.50 -5.93 18.52
N TYR A 191 2.62 -4.99 18.14
CA TYR A 191 2.87 -3.92 17.19
C TYR A 191 2.25 -2.62 17.69
N ARG A 192 2.91 -1.48 17.47
CA ARG A 192 2.43 -0.17 17.89
C ARG A 192 2.42 0.81 16.73
N TYR A 193 1.35 1.59 16.60
CA TYR A 193 1.29 2.69 15.64
C TYR A 193 1.98 3.95 16.20
N ASP A 194 3.09 4.37 15.60
CA ASP A 194 3.98 5.40 16.16
C ASP A 194 3.83 6.78 15.49
N GLY A 195 2.83 6.90 14.61
CA GLY A 195 2.46 8.16 13.97
C GLY A 195 2.93 8.27 12.52
N LEU A 196 2.96 9.50 12.04
CA LEU A 196 3.28 9.86 10.67
C LEU A 196 4.72 10.37 10.55
N TYR A 197 5.37 9.96 9.47
CA TYR A 197 6.71 10.34 9.07
C TYR A 197 6.68 10.81 7.62
N ARG A 198 7.68 11.59 7.21
CA ARG A 198 7.94 11.92 5.80
C ARG A 198 9.24 11.27 5.35
N VAL A 199 9.32 10.89 4.09
CA VAL A 199 10.59 10.45 3.48
C VAL A 199 11.38 11.69 3.09
N VAL A 200 12.58 11.87 3.63
CA VAL A 200 13.43 13.05 3.37
C VAL A 200 14.64 12.74 2.52
N LYS A 201 14.98 11.44 2.36
CA LYS A 201 16.14 11.03 1.57
C LYS A 201 15.98 9.61 1.06
N CYS A 202 16.52 9.36 -0.12
CA CYS A 202 16.65 8.04 -0.73
C CYS A 202 18.08 7.87 -1.26
N LYS A 203 18.73 6.75 -0.93
CA LYS A 203 20.07 6.40 -1.39
C LYS A 203 20.13 4.92 -1.74
N ILE A 204 21.07 4.54 -2.61
CA ILE A 204 21.48 3.15 -2.79
C ILE A 204 22.89 3.04 -2.20
N ILE A 205 23.08 2.14 -1.24
CA ILE A 205 24.36 1.91 -0.57
C ILE A 205 24.73 0.43 -0.64
N ILE A 206 25.98 0.08 -0.34
CA ILE A 206 26.36 -1.31 -0.05
C ILE A 206 25.99 -1.58 1.41
N GLY A 207 25.06 -2.52 1.63
CA GLY A 207 24.61 -2.95 2.95
C GLY A 207 25.62 -3.88 3.63
N LYS A 208 25.33 -4.27 4.87
CA LYS A 208 26.22 -5.08 5.72
C LYS A 208 26.58 -6.44 5.10
N SER A 209 25.70 -6.99 4.29
CA SER A 209 25.90 -8.28 3.59
C SER A 209 26.64 -8.14 2.25
N GLY A 210 27.14 -6.94 1.89
CA GLY A 210 27.91 -6.70 0.67
C GLY A 210 27.07 -6.47 -0.60
N HIS A 211 25.75 -6.44 -0.46
CA HIS A 211 24.81 -6.21 -1.57
C HIS A 211 24.28 -4.77 -1.56
N GLN A 212 23.89 -4.27 -2.72
CA GLN A 212 23.21 -2.98 -2.81
C GLN A 212 21.86 -3.02 -2.09
N VAL A 213 21.59 -2.04 -1.24
CA VAL A 213 20.29 -1.84 -0.58
C VAL A 213 19.76 -0.44 -0.82
N CYS A 214 18.45 -0.31 -0.99
CA CYS A 214 17.78 0.98 -1.08
C CYS A 214 17.52 1.50 0.33
N LEU A 215 18.15 2.59 0.74
CA LEU A 215 17.98 3.16 2.08
C LEU A 215 17.14 4.43 2.01
N PHE A 216 16.10 4.48 2.84
CA PHE A 216 15.18 5.61 2.95
C PHE A 216 15.31 6.25 4.32
N GLN A 217 15.64 7.54 4.38
CA GLN A 217 15.59 8.30 5.63
C GLN A 217 14.18 8.84 5.81
N LEU A 218 13.56 8.53 6.95
CA LEU A 218 12.27 9.07 7.35
C LEU A 218 12.43 9.94 8.60
N GLU A 219 11.68 11.04 8.64
CA GLU A 219 11.62 11.94 9.78
C GLU A 219 10.18 12.06 10.28
N ARG A 220 10.02 11.97 11.60
CA ARG A 220 8.71 12.06 12.24
C ARG A 220 8.13 13.45 12.05
N LEU A 221 6.85 13.52 11.71
CA LEU A 221 6.16 14.82 11.62
C LEU A 221 5.99 15.44 13.02
N PRO A 222 6.04 16.78 13.14
CA PRO A 222 5.85 17.47 14.40
C PRO A 222 4.39 17.40 14.89
N ASN A 223 4.13 17.87 16.11
CA ASN A 223 2.80 18.01 16.71
C ASN A 223 2.03 16.68 16.80
N GLN A 224 2.75 15.64 17.21
CA GLN A 224 2.23 14.31 17.52
C GLN A 224 2.63 13.99 18.97
N ARG A 225 1.88 13.09 19.63
CA ARG A 225 2.27 12.58 20.96
C ARG A 225 3.76 12.16 20.95
N PRO A 226 4.58 12.60 21.92
CA PRO A 226 5.99 12.20 22.01
C PRO A 226 6.14 10.68 21.98
N LEU A 227 7.24 10.19 21.41
CA LEU A 227 7.50 8.74 21.33
C LEU A 227 7.75 8.13 22.71
N GLU A 228 8.34 8.90 23.60
CA GLU A 228 8.65 8.57 24.99
C GLU A 228 7.39 8.26 25.81
N ASP A 229 6.28 8.90 25.44
CA ASP A 229 5.00 8.73 26.13
C ASP A 229 4.18 7.53 25.62
N LEU A 230 4.66 6.81 24.60
CA LEU A 230 3.90 5.71 24.00
C LEU A 230 4.00 4.43 24.84
N PRO A 231 2.92 3.63 24.94
CA PRO A 231 2.93 2.37 25.68
C PRO A 231 3.96 1.40 25.08
N LYS A 232 4.61 0.58 25.90
CA LYS A 232 5.56 -0.44 25.42
C LYS A 232 4.93 -1.83 25.38
N SER A 233 3.88 -2.07 26.16
CA SER A 233 3.16 -3.34 26.29
C SER A 233 1.68 -3.22 25.89
N LEU A 234 1.00 -4.33 25.60
CA LEU A 234 -0.47 -4.35 25.41
C LEU A 234 -1.22 -4.12 26.73
N SER A 235 -0.53 -4.28 27.86
CA SER A 235 -1.08 -4.12 29.21
C SER A 235 -0.97 -2.71 29.79
N ASP A 236 -0.26 -1.80 29.12
CA ASP A 236 -0.05 -0.41 29.56
C ASP A 236 -1.30 0.46 29.28
#